data_AF-U2FX05-F1
#
_entry.id   AF-U2FX05-F1
#
_cell.length_a   1.000
_cell.length_b   1.000
_cell.length_c   1.000
_cell.angle_alpha   90.00
_cell.angle_beta   90.00
_cell.angle_gamma   90.00
#
_symmetry.space_group_name_H-M   'P 1'
#
loop_
_entity.id
_entity.type
_entity.pdbx_description
1 polymer ?
#
loop_
_entity_poly.entity_id
_entity_poly.type
_entity_poly.pdbx_seq_one_letter_code
_entity_poly.pdbx_strand_id
1 'polypeptide(L)' 'MQLAALDTAQTVNDMNIPGFKLHSLCGDSVDRWSIWVSGNWRLTFEFREGHAYVLNYEDYH' A
#
# COMPACT_ATOMS: atom_id res chain seq x y z
N MET A 1 -5.55 5.30 10.41
CA MET A 1 -4.15 5.79 10.46
C MET A 1 -3.39 5.50 9.16
N GLN A 2 -3.78 4.49 8.37
CA GLN A 2 -3.12 4.12 7.12
C GLN A 2 -3.12 5.25 6.06
N LEU A 3 -4.25 5.95 5.88
CA LEU A 3 -4.34 7.07 4.93
C LEU A 3 -3.42 8.24 5.31
N ALA A 4 -3.29 8.54 6.60
CA ALA A 4 -2.39 9.60 7.06
C ALA A 4 -0.92 9.23 6.81
N ALA A 5 -0.53 7.97 7.03
CA ALA A 5 0.81 7.50 6.70
C ALA A 5 1.09 7.59 5.19
N LEU A 6 0.10 7.22 4.36
CA LEU A 6 0.18 7.27 2.91
C LEU A 6 0.32 8.71 2.38
N ASP A 7 -0.39 9.66 2.98
CA ASP A 7 -0.35 11.09 2.63
C ASP A 7 1.01 11.74 2.97
N THR A 8 1.67 11.24 4.02
CA THR A 8 3.00 11.73 4.44
C THR A 8 4.18 10.99 3.83
N ALA A 9 3.94 9.83 3.21
CA ALA A 9 5.00 8.98 2.68
C ALA A 9 5.65 9.63 1.47
N GLN A 10 6.98 9.72 1.47
CA GLN A 10 7.76 10.19 0.32
C GLN A 10 8.26 9.02 -0.53
N THR A 11 8.43 7.87 0.10
CA THR A 11 8.81 6.62 -0.55
C THR A 11 7.89 5.49 -0.10
N VAL A 12 7.73 4.47 -0.94
CA VAL A 12 6.92 3.30 -0.57
C VAL A 12 7.49 2.55 0.64
N ASN A 13 8.80 2.68 0.90
CA ASN A 13 9.43 2.06 2.05
C ASN A 13 9.00 2.72 3.37
N ASP A 14 8.50 3.96 3.35
CA ASP A 14 7.90 4.62 4.52
C ASP A 14 6.62 3.89 4.98
N MET A 15 5.99 3.13 4.07
CA MET A 15 4.83 2.29 4.36
C MET A 15 5.22 0.89 4.88
N ASN A 16 6.52 0.58 5.00
CA ASN A 16 7.03 -0.67 5.58
C ASN A 16 6.98 -0.64 7.12
N ILE A 17 5.83 -0.27 7.65
CA ILE A 17 5.58 -0.16 9.09
C ILE A 17 5.25 -1.56 9.64
N PRO A 18 5.81 -1.95 10.80
CA PRO A 18 5.44 -3.20 11.44
C PRO A 18 3.92 -3.35 11.60
N GLY A 19 3.37 -4.43 11.06
CA GLY A 19 1.93 -4.70 11.05
C GLY A 19 1.22 -4.38 9.73
N PHE A 20 1.75 -3.48 8.89
CA PHE A 20 1.18 -3.23 7.55
C PHE A 20 1.52 -4.33 6.56
N LYS A 21 2.54 -5.15 6.82
CA LYS A 21 2.93 -6.29 5.95
C LYS A 21 2.99 -5.87 4.47
N LEU A 22 3.68 -4.76 4.20
CA LEU A 22 3.83 -4.19 2.87
C LEU A 22 4.42 -5.24 1.93
N HIS A 23 3.76 -5.46 0.79
CA HIS A 23 4.26 -6.32 -0.28
C HIS A 23 3.81 -5.79 -1.64
N SER A 24 4.63 -6.03 -2.67
CA SER A 24 4.27 -5.71 -4.06
C SER A 24 3.32 -6.76 -4.63
N LEU A 25 2.39 -6.33 -5.50
CA LEU A 25 1.30 -7.19 -5.98
C LEU A 25 1.58 -7.96 -7.28
N CYS A 26 2.56 -7.60 -8.12
CA CYS A 26 3.30 -8.53 -8.99
C CYS A 26 4.36 -7.82 -9.87
N GLY A 27 5.53 -8.48 -10.00
CA GLY A 27 6.37 -8.66 -11.21
C GLY A 27 6.78 -7.47 -12.07
N ASP A 28 8.10 -7.19 -12.10
CA ASP A 28 8.95 -6.39 -13.02
C ASP A 28 8.44 -5.06 -13.63
N SER A 29 7.17 -4.70 -13.53
CA SER A 29 6.57 -3.66 -14.37
C SER A 29 5.40 -2.91 -13.74
N VAL A 30 4.98 -3.24 -12.52
CA VAL A 30 3.82 -2.59 -11.90
C VAL A 30 4.16 -2.11 -10.49
N ASP A 31 4.24 -0.78 -10.32
CA ASP A 31 4.45 -0.06 -9.04
C ASP A 31 3.29 -0.21 -8.05
N ARG A 32 2.64 -1.38 -8.01
CA ARG A 32 1.45 -1.64 -7.21
C ARG A 32 1.80 -2.42 -5.96
N TRP A 33 1.32 -1.89 -4.84
CA TRP A 33 1.63 -2.31 -3.49
C TRP A 33 0.35 -2.66 -2.73
N SER A 34 0.50 -3.50 -1.72
CA SER A 34 -0.58 -3.91 -0.82
C SER A 34 -0.12 -3.79 0.62
N ILE A 35 -0.98 -3.23 1.46
CA ILE A 35 -0.84 -3.25 2.92
C ILE A 35 -2.03 -3.93 3.58
N TRP A 36 -1.76 -4.54 4.71
CA TRP A 36 -2.75 -5.12 5.60
C TRP A 36 -3.44 -4.05 6.42
N VAL A 37 -4.78 -4.08 6.43
CA VAL A 37 -5.60 -3.17 7.24
C VAL A 37 -6.17 -3.87 8.46
N SER A 38 -7.05 -4.86 8.27
CA SER A 38 -7.60 -5.67 9.36
C SER A 38 -8.25 -6.93 8.81
N GLY A 39 -8.10 -8.07 9.50
CA GLY A 39 -8.68 -9.35 9.04
C GLY A 39 -8.32 -9.67 7.59
N ASN A 40 -9.33 -9.80 6.74
CA ASN A 40 -9.20 -10.10 5.31
C ASN A 40 -8.96 -8.87 4.43
N TRP A 41 -9.13 -7.66 4.98
CA TRP A 41 -9.02 -6.43 4.20
C TRP A 41 -7.58 -6.07 3.86
N ARG A 42 -7.38 -5.67 2.61
CA ARG A 42 -6.13 -5.15 2.05
C ARG A 42 -6.39 -3.79 1.41
N LEU A 43 -5.45 -2.87 1.59
CA LEU A 43 -5.42 -1.61 0.87
C LEU A 43 -4.36 -1.73 -0.21
N THR A 44 -4.76 -1.56 -1.46
CA THR A 44 -3.85 -1.64 -2.61
C THR A 44 -3.71 -0.27 -3.26
N PHE A 45 -2.50 0.07 -3.69
CA PHE A 45 -2.22 1.37 -4.28
C PHE A 45 -1.02 1.30 -5.21
N GLU A 46 -0.98 2.18 -6.19
CA GLU A 46 0.22 2.46 -6.97
C GLU A 46 1.00 3.58 -6.29
N PHE A 47 2.32 3.46 -6.18
CA PHE A 47 3.14 4.51 -5.57
C PHE A 47 4.10 5.10 -6.59
N ARG A 48 3.93 6.38 -6.92
CA ARG A 48 4.76 7.10 -7.92
C ARG A 48 5.10 8.49 -7.40
N GLU A 49 6.37 8.86 -7.48
CA GLU A 49 6.85 10.22 -7.16
C GLU A 49 6.39 10.75 -5.78
N GLY A 50 6.31 9.88 -4.76
CA GLY A 50 5.88 10.28 -3.42
C GLY A 50 4.36 10.39 -3.23
N HIS A 51 3.58 9.94 -4.21
CA HIS A 51 2.13 9.97 -4.15
C HIS A 51 1.53 8.60 -4.40
N ALA A 52 0.42 8.32 -3.71
CA ALA A 52 -0.36 7.11 -3.92
C ALA A 52 -1.48 7.37 -4.94
N TYR A 53 -1.58 6.47 -5.91
CA TYR A 53 -2.56 6.47 -6.99
C TYR A 53 -3.35 5.16 -6.95
N VAL A 54 -4.51 5.13 -7.63
CA VAL A 54 -5.32 3.92 -7.80
C VAL A 54 -5.57 3.21 -6.45
N LEU A 55 -5.89 4.00 -5.42
CA LEU A 55 -6.13 3.50 -4.08
C LEU A 55 -7.42 2.66 -4.06
N ASN A 56 -7.31 1.38 -3.71
CA ASN A 56 -8.43 0.47 -3.61
C ASN A 56 -8.47 -0.24 -2.26
N TYR A 57 -9.69 -0.52 -1.78
CA TYR A 57 -9.92 -1.25 -0.53
C TYR A 57 -10.58 -2.57 -0.85
N GLU A 58 -9.82 -3.65 -0.77
CA GLU A 58 -10.19 -4.97 -1.27
C GLU A 58 -10.34 -5.96 -0.11
N ASP A 59 -11.40 -6.75 -0.15
CA ASP A 59 -11.55 -7.91 0.75
C ASP A 59 -10.90 -9.11 0.07
N TYR A 60 -9.83 -9.64 0.66
CA TYR A 60 -9.26 -10.91 0.22
C TYR A 60 -10.08 -12.05 0.86
N HIS A 61 -11.14 -12.47 0.17
CA HIS A 61 -11.92 -13.67 0.49
C HIS A 61 -12.15 -14.54 -0.75
#